data_AF-F2JK27-F1
#
_entry.id   AF-F2JK27-F1
#
_cell.length_a   1.000
_cell.length_b   1.000
_cell.length_c   1.000
_cell.angle_alpha   90.00
_cell.angle_beta   90.00
_cell.angle_gamma   90.00
#
_symmetry.space_group_name_H-M   'P 1'
#
loop_
_entity.id
_entity.type
_entity.pdbx_description
1 polymer ?
#
loop_
_entity_poly.entity_id
_entity_poly.type
_entity_poly.pdbx_seq_one_letter_code
_entity_poly.pdbx_strand_id
1 'polypeptide(L)'
;MIPNVDDDLLADIEIIEQPSLTYEIKLDKDKMGNYIDGIEAMKQAIYHIVNTERYQYLIYSWNYGVELADLFGKPITYCYPEIKRRITEALLQDDRIESLDSFEFSYSKGNVLVKFRATTTEGEIEIEKTVKIG
;
A
#
# COMPACT_ATOMS: atom_id res chain seq x y z
N MET A 1 13.12 -35.55 11.33
CA MET A 1 12.25 -36.03 10.23
C MET A 1 11.23 -34.93 10.01
N ILE A 2 11.28 -34.27 8.85
CA ILE A 2 10.23 -33.32 8.45
C ILE A 2 9.14 -34.18 7.80
N PRO A 3 7.84 -33.98 8.12
CA PRO A 3 6.76 -34.71 7.45
C PRO A 3 6.83 -34.46 5.95
N ASN A 4 6.67 -35.51 5.15
CA ASN A 4 6.49 -35.38 3.71
C ASN A 4 5.13 -34.71 3.50
N VAL A 5 5.12 -33.47 3.02
CA VAL A 5 3.88 -32.75 2.72
C VAL A 5 3.37 -33.37 1.42
N ASP A 6 2.18 -33.97 1.46
CA ASP A 6 1.51 -34.48 0.25
C ASP A 6 1.35 -33.31 -0.74
N ASP A 7 2.15 -33.35 -1.80
CA ASP A 7 2.12 -32.43 -2.95
C ASP A 7 0.80 -32.55 -3.75
N ASP A 8 0.02 -33.61 -3.47
CA ASP A 8 -1.27 -33.93 -4.09
C ASP A 8 -2.39 -32.90 -3.80
N LEU A 9 -2.22 -31.99 -2.84
CA LEU A 9 -3.20 -30.94 -2.53
C LEU A 9 -3.12 -29.69 -3.43
N LEU A 10 -2.06 -29.55 -4.24
CA LEU A 10 -1.84 -28.37 -5.09
C LEU A 10 -2.34 -28.57 -6.53
N ALA A 11 -2.71 -29.78 -6.92
CA ALA A 11 -2.93 -30.15 -8.33
C ALA A 11 -4.12 -29.42 -9.01
N ASP A 12 -5.05 -28.85 -8.24
CA ASP A 12 -6.30 -28.26 -8.74
C ASP A 12 -6.54 -26.79 -8.30
N ILE A 13 -5.50 -26.02 -7.96
CA ILE A 13 -5.68 -24.60 -7.58
C ILE A 13 -5.47 -23.69 -8.81
N GLU A 14 -6.55 -23.12 -9.33
CA GLU A 14 -6.48 -22.01 -10.29
C GLU A 14 -6.33 -20.69 -9.52
N ILE A 15 -5.23 -19.97 -9.74
CA ILE A 15 -5.03 -18.61 -9.24
C ILE A 15 -5.72 -17.66 -10.21
N ILE A 16 -6.82 -17.05 -9.75
CA ILE A 16 -7.60 -16.09 -10.53
C ILE A 16 -7.38 -14.70 -9.94
N GLU A 17 -7.02 -13.74 -10.79
CA GLU A 17 -6.90 -12.33 -10.42
C GLU A 17 -8.29 -11.76 -10.07
N GLN A 18 -8.39 -11.07 -8.94
CA GLN A 18 -9.66 -10.48 -8.52
C GLN A 18 -9.92 -9.17 -9.28
N PRO A 19 -11.19 -8.87 -9.64
CA PRO A 19 -11.54 -7.63 -10.32
C PRO A 19 -11.22 -6.41 -9.45
N SER A 20 -10.93 -5.28 -10.09
CA SER A 20 -10.68 -4.00 -9.41
C SER A 20 -11.98 -3.31 -8.94
N LEU A 21 -13.14 -3.69 -9.50
CA LEU A 21 -14.46 -3.12 -9.17
C LEU A 21 -14.76 -3.11 -7.66
N THR A 22 -15.00 -1.93 -7.12
CA THR A 22 -15.29 -1.72 -5.69
C THR A 22 -16.27 -0.58 -5.45
N TYR A 23 -16.71 -0.41 -4.20
CA TYR A 23 -17.48 0.77 -3.81
C TYR A 23 -16.56 1.97 -3.65
N GLU A 24 -16.98 3.10 -4.22
CA GLU A 24 -16.31 4.39 -4.07
C GLU A 24 -16.43 4.87 -2.62
N ILE A 25 -15.31 5.23 -2.00
CA ILE A 25 -15.26 5.83 -0.67
C ILE A 25 -15.01 7.33 -0.83
N LYS A 26 -16.02 8.14 -0.51
CA LYS A 26 -15.92 9.62 -0.52
C LYS A 26 -15.42 10.11 0.83
N LEU A 27 -14.10 10.06 1.02
CA LEU A 27 -13.42 10.46 2.25
C LEU A 27 -13.76 11.89 2.70
N ASP A 28 -14.04 12.79 1.75
CA ASP A 28 -14.44 14.18 2.00
C ASP A 28 -15.86 14.32 2.57
N LYS A 29 -16.72 13.33 2.33
CA LYS A 29 -18.17 13.38 2.63
C LYS A 29 -18.62 12.34 3.64
N ASP A 30 -17.71 11.49 4.11
CA ASP A 30 -17.99 10.36 5.00
C ASP A 30 -19.15 9.48 4.46
N LYS A 31 -19.11 9.19 3.16
CA LYS A 31 -20.17 8.48 2.44
C LYS A 31 -19.62 7.49 1.43
N MET A 32 -20.38 6.43 1.18
CA MET A 32 -20.18 5.57 0.02
C MET A 32 -20.79 6.22 -1.23
N GLY A 33 -20.06 6.15 -2.33
CA GLY A 33 -20.49 6.58 -3.65
C GLY A 33 -21.04 5.44 -4.49
N ASN A 34 -20.85 5.54 -5.79
CA ASN A 34 -21.23 4.47 -6.73
C ASN A 34 -20.12 3.41 -6.77
N TYR A 35 -20.23 2.46 -7.69
CA TYR A 35 -19.12 1.57 -8.01
C TYR A 35 -18.05 2.32 -8.81
N ILE A 36 -16.78 2.06 -8.49
CA ILE A 36 -15.60 2.51 -9.22
C ILE A 36 -14.78 1.29 -9.64
N ASP A 37 -14.03 1.44 -10.72
CA ASP A 37 -13.26 0.35 -11.33
C ASP A 37 -11.94 0.89 -11.91
N GLY A 38 -11.05 -0.01 -12.30
CA GLY A 38 -9.78 0.31 -12.95
C GLY A 38 -8.92 1.31 -12.16
N ILE A 39 -8.43 2.36 -12.83
CA ILE A 39 -7.48 3.31 -12.24
C ILE A 39 -8.01 4.04 -10.99
N GLU A 40 -9.32 4.30 -10.89
CA GLU A 40 -9.91 4.96 -9.72
C GLU A 40 -9.98 4.00 -8.53
N ALA A 41 -10.30 2.73 -8.78
CA ALA A 41 -10.23 1.70 -7.76
C ALA A 41 -8.79 1.48 -7.27
N MET A 42 -7.80 1.53 -8.17
CA MET A 42 -6.39 1.43 -7.81
C MET A 42 -5.90 2.61 -6.97
N LYS A 43 -6.30 3.84 -7.28
CA LYS A 43 -6.03 5.01 -6.43
C LYS A 43 -6.56 4.80 -5.02
N GLN A 44 -7.79 4.30 -4.89
CA GLN A 44 -8.40 4.01 -3.60
C GLN A 44 -7.66 2.89 -2.85
N ALA A 45 -7.29 1.80 -3.54
CA ALA A 45 -6.53 0.70 -2.94
C ALA A 45 -5.16 1.18 -2.39
N ILE A 46 -4.40 1.91 -3.21
CA ILE A 46 -3.12 2.50 -2.80
C ILE A 46 -3.30 3.41 -1.59
N TYR A 47 -4.33 4.28 -1.62
CA TYR A 47 -4.65 5.15 -0.51
C TYR A 47 -4.87 4.37 0.78
N HIS A 48 -5.67 3.30 0.76
CA HIS A 48 -5.92 2.53 1.98
C HIS A 48 -4.66 1.83 2.51
N ILE A 49 -3.84 1.25 1.62
CA ILE A 49 -2.61 0.55 2.03
C ILE A 49 -1.65 1.53 2.72
N VAL A 50 -1.37 2.70 2.13
CA VAL A 50 -0.39 3.66 2.71
C VAL A 50 -0.93 4.45 3.90
N ASN A 51 -2.23 4.39 4.18
CA ASN A 51 -2.86 5.04 5.33
C ASN A 51 -3.25 4.08 6.45
N THR A 52 -3.01 2.78 6.29
CA THR A 52 -3.27 1.78 7.32
C THR A 52 -1.96 1.38 7.97
N GLU A 53 -1.83 1.61 9.28
CA GLU A 53 -0.67 1.09 10.01
C GLU A 53 -0.80 -0.42 10.15
N ARG A 54 0.25 -1.14 9.74
CA ARG A 54 0.29 -2.60 9.83
C ARG A 54 0.17 -3.05 11.30
N TYR A 55 -0.48 -4.19 11.51
CA TYR A 55 -0.74 -4.80 12.83
C TYR A 55 -1.67 -4.03 13.77
N GLN A 56 -2.17 -2.85 13.38
CA GLN A 56 -3.03 -2.04 14.24
C GLN A 56 -4.47 -2.59 14.33
N TYR A 57 -4.96 -3.26 13.29
CA TYR A 57 -6.36 -3.72 13.20
C TYR A 57 -6.47 -5.21 12.89
N LEU A 58 -7.28 -5.92 13.67
CA LEU A 58 -7.49 -7.38 13.54
C LEU A 58 -8.14 -7.82 12.22
N ILE A 59 -8.87 -6.91 11.56
CA ILE A 59 -9.55 -7.20 10.30
C ILE A 59 -8.58 -7.34 9.12
N TYR A 60 -7.34 -6.86 9.26
CA TYR A 60 -6.33 -6.89 8.22
C TYR A 60 -5.38 -8.06 8.38
N SER A 61 -4.92 -8.60 7.25
CA SER A 61 -3.85 -9.58 7.24
C SER A 61 -2.54 -8.94 7.70
N TRP A 62 -1.57 -9.78 8.07
CA TRP A 62 -0.24 -9.30 8.48
C TRP A 62 0.54 -8.65 7.34
N ASN A 63 0.15 -8.88 6.09
CA ASN A 63 0.78 -8.29 4.91
C ASN A 63 0.14 -6.95 4.52
N TYR A 64 -0.98 -6.54 5.14
CA TYR A 64 -1.69 -5.34 4.75
C TYR A 64 -1.28 -4.11 5.56
N GLY A 65 -1.13 -2.98 4.87
CA GLY A 65 -0.73 -1.71 5.47
C GLY A 65 0.78 -1.47 5.46
N VAL A 66 1.18 -0.32 5.98
CA VAL A 66 2.55 0.18 6.05
C VAL A 66 2.96 0.40 7.50
N GLU A 67 4.25 0.34 7.80
CA GLU A 67 4.79 0.61 9.14
C GLU A 67 5.44 2.00 9.11
N LEU A 68 4.75 3.06 9.53
CA LEU A 68 5.31 4.43 9.51
C LEU A 68 5.35 5.08 10.90
N ALA A 69 4.60 4.54 11.86
CA ALA A 69 4.42 5.17 13.16
C ALA A 69 5.72 5.24 13.99
N ASP A 70 6.59 4.23 13.89
CA ASP A 70 7.87 4.15 14.61
C ASP A 70 8.96 5.09 14.07
N LEU A 71 8.71 5.76 12.94
CA LEU A 71 9.59 6.79 12.38
C LEU A 71 9.50 8.12 13.14
N PHE A 72 8.48 8.29 13.98
CA PHE A 72 8.36 9.46 14.83
C PHE A 72 9.58 9.62 15.76
N GLY A 73 10.19 10.80 15.74
CA GLY A 73 11.38 11.13 16.52
C GLY A 73 12.68 10.58 15.95
N LYS A 74 12.67 9.95 14.76
CA LYS A 74 13.88 9.47 14.07
C LYS A 74 14.52 10.58 13.21
N PRO A 75 15.83 10.54 12.97
CA PRO A 75 16.49 11.51 12.11
C PRO A 75 16.05 11.37 10.65
N ILE A 76 15.97 12.49 9.92
CA ILE A 76 15.52 12.55 8.52
C ILE A 76 16.32 11.61 7.61
N THR A 77 17.63 11.50 7.85
CA THR A 77 18.53 10.61 7.10
C THR A 77 18.17 9.13 7.22
N TYR A 78 17.48 8.76 8.30
CA TYR A 78 16.91 7.43 8.49
C TYR A 78 15.49 7.34 7.92
N CYS A 79 14.67 8.38 8.09
CA CYS A 79 13.28 8.36 7.65
C CYS A 79 13.13 8.24 6.12
N TYR A 80 13.92 8.95 5.31
CA TYR A 80 13.78 8.92 3.84
C TYR A 80 13.92 7.51 3.23
N PRO A 81 15.01 6.77 3.49
CA PRO A 81 15.16 5.41 2.95
C PRO A 81 14.12 4.45 3.53
N GLU A 82 13.74 4.60 4.81
CA GLU A 82 12.73 3.73 5.42
C GLU A 82 11.33 3.98 4.88
N ILE A 83 10.92 5.23 4.68
CA ILE A 83 9.63 5.57 4.05
C ILE A 83 9.56 4.93 2.66
N LYS A 84 10.61 5.10 1.85
CA LYS A 84 10.68 4.47 0.52
C LYS A 84 10.51 2.95 0.63
N ARG A 85 11.37 2.31 1.43
CA ARG A 85 11.41 0.85 1.59
C ARG A 85 10.06 0.30 2.03
N ARG A 86 9.47 0.87 3.08
CA ARG A 86 8.24 0.37 3.69
C ARG A 86 7.01 0.63 2.84
N ILE A 87 6.94 1.76 2.13
CA ILE A 87 5.88 2.01 1.14
C ILE A 87 5.98 1.01 -0.01
N THR A 88 7.18 0.77 -0.54
CA THR A 88 7.39 -0.23 -1.61
C THR A 88 7.02 -1.64 -1.13
N GLU A 89 7.49 -2.06 0.04
CA GLU A 89 7.16 -3.38 0.60
C GLU A 89 5.66 -3.55 0.86
N ALA A 90 4.96 -2.51 1.30
CA ALA A 90 3.52 -2.54 1.55
C ALA A 90 2.71 -2.61 0.25
N LEU A 91 3.05 -1.78 -0.74
CA LEU A 91 2.28 -1.70 -1.99
C LEU A 91 2.51 -2.91 -2.89
N LEU A 92 3.72 -3.49 -2.92
CA LEU A 92 4.00 -4.70 -3.70
C LEU A 92 3.38 -5.98 -3.09
N GLN A 93 2.63 -5.90 -1.99
CA GLN A 93 1.76 -6.99 -1.55
C GLN A 93 0.45 -7.09 -2.35
N ASP A 94 0.08 -6.01 -3.06
CA ASP A 94 -1.03 -6.00 -4.00
C ASP A 94 -0.48 -6.36 -5.39
N ASP A 95 -0.92 -7.49 -5.94
CA ASP A 95 -0.46 -8.06 -7.21
C ASP A 95 -0.79 -7.18 -8.42
N ARG A 96 -1.72 -6.24 -8.27
CA ARG A 96 -2.06 -5.24 -9.29
C ARG A 96 -1.06 -4.09 -9.35
N ILE A 97 -0.11 -4.00 -8.42
CA ILE A 97 0.95 -2.98 -8.38
C ILE A 97 2.28 -3.61 -8.79
N GLU A 98 2.79 -3.23 -9.96
CA GLU A 98 3.97 -3.85 -10.57
C GLU A 98 5.28 -3.23 -10.06
N SER A 99 5.32 -1.90 -9.91
CA SER A 99 6.53 -1.20 -9.46
C SER A 99 6.24 0.20 -8.92
N LEU A 100 7.20 0.72 -8.15
CA LEU A 100 7.19 2.10 -7.66
C LEU A 100 8.51 2.78 -8.01
N ASP A 101 8.42 4.01 -8.52
CA ASP A 101 9.59 4.80 -8.92
C ASP A 101 9.40 6.30 -8.65
N SER A 102 10.36 7.12 -9.10
CA SER A 102 10.31 8.59 -9.01
C SER A 102 10.04 9.13 -7.60
N PHE A 103 10.68 8.52 -6.60
CA PHE A 103 10.55 8.98 -5.21
C PHE A 103 11.20 10.34 -5.02
N GLU A 104 10.40 11.32 -4.61
CA GLU A 104 10.81 12.65 -4.22
C GLU A 104 10.43 12.91 -2.78
N PHE A 105 11.35 13.51 -2.01
CA PHE A 105 11.15 13.79 -0.60
C PHE A 105 11.33 15.27 -0.32
N SER A 106 10.44 15.83 0.49
CA SER A 106 10.62 17.15 1.09
C SER A 106 10.29 17.12 2.58
N TYR A 107 11.00 17.93 3.36
CA TYR A 107 10.80 18.01 4.80
C TYR A 107 10.31 19.40 5.19
N SER A 108 9.24 19.47 5.96
CA SER A 108 8.70 20.72 6.48
C SER A 108 8.02 20.50 7.83
N LYS A 109 8.40 21.31 8.83
CA LYS A 109 7.73 21.38 10.15
C LYS A 109 7.49 20.00 10.80
N GLY A 110 8.49 19.13 10.84
CA GLY A 110 8.36 17.79 11.45
C GLY A 110 7.65 16.75 10.58
N ASN A 111 7.33 17.06 9.32
CA ASN A 111 6.70 16.15 8.39
C ASN A 111 7.58 15.91 7.17
N VAL A 112 7.57 14.68 6.67
CA VAL A 112 8.14 14.30 5.38
C VAL A 112 6.98 14.16 4.39
N LEU A 113 7.03 14.93 3.32
CA LEU A 113 6.21 14.71 2.15
C LEU A 113 6.97 13.79 1.21
N VAL A 114 6.37 12.65 0.86
CA VAL A 114 6.87 11.75 -0.17
C VAL A 114 5.92 11.78 -1.37
N LYS A 115 6.50 11.91 -2.56
CA LYS A 115 5.83 11.75 -3.84
C LYS A 115 6.46 10.59 -4.57
N PHE A 116 5.67 9.78 -5.25
CA PHE A 116 6.16 8.66 -6.05
C PHE A 116 5.15 8.30 -7.14
N ARG A 117 5.61 7.58 -8.15
CA ARG A 117 4.78 7.00 -9.20
C ARG A 117 4.65 5.50 -8.98
N ALA A 118 3.41 4.99 -8.97
CA ALA A 118 3.10 3.57 -8.95
C ALA A 118 2.66 3.14 -10.36
N THR A 119 3.31 2.12 -10.90
CA THR A 119 2.87 1.46 -12.13
C THR A 119 1.98 0.29 -11.74
N THR A 120 0.75 0.27 -12.24
CA THR A 120 -0.27 -0.75 -11.94
C THR A 120 -0.76 -1.40 -13.23
N THR A 121 -1.47 -2.52 -13.10
CA THR A 121 -2.14 -3.20 -14.23
C THR A 121 -3.16 -2.30 -14.95
N GLU A 122 -3.62 -1.24 -14.29
CA GLU A 122 -4.60 -0.26 -14.80
C GLU A 122 -3.95 1.05 -15.29
N GLY A 123 -2.63 1.17 -15.19
CA GLY A 123 -1.85 2.35 -15.60
C GLY A 123 -1.03 2.99 -14.48
N GLU A 124 -0.43 4.14 -14.79
CA GLU A 124 0.44 4.87 -13.87
C GLU A 124 -0.34 5.85 -12.98
N ILE A 125 0.01 5.89 -11.69
CA ILE A 125 -0.64 6.73 -10.69
C ILE A 125 0.42 7.51 -9.89
N GLU A 126 0.31 8.83 -9.87
CA GLU A 126 1.09 9.68 -8.98
C GLU A 126 0.44 9.75 -7.59
N ILE A 127 1.24 9.51 -6.56
CA ILE A 127 0.79 9.45 -5.17
C ILE A 127 1.60 10.41 -4.32
N GLU A 128 0.91 11.11 -3.42
CA GLU A 128 1.49 11.98 -2.41
C GLU A 128 1.07 11.49 -1.01
N LYS A 129 2.05 11.35 -0.11
CA LYS A 129 1.81 10.95 1.28
C LYS A 129 2.62 11.83 2.22
N THR A 130 1.97 12.34 3.26
CA THR A 130 2.66 13.03 4.37
C THR A 130 2.88 12.05 5.51
N VAL A 131 4.11 11.98 6.02
CA VAL A 131 4.54 11.17 7.17
C VAL A 131 5.01 12.08 8.28
N LYS A 132 4.42 11.96 9.47
CA LYS A 132 4.80 12.75 10.63
C LYS A 132 6.01 12.11 11.31
N ILE A 133 7.11 12.86 11.42
CA ILE A 133 8.36 12.39 12.02
C ILE A 133 8.85 13.24 13.20
N GLY A 134 8.15 14.33 13.55
CA GLY A 134 8.49 15.22 14.67
C GLY A 134 7.30 16.02 15.21
#